data_AF-A0A821P312-F1
#
_entry.id   AF-A0A821P312-F1
#
_cell.length_a   1.000
_cell.length_b   1.000
_cell.length_c   1.000
_cell.angle_alpha   90.00
_cell.angle_beta   90.00
_cell.angle_gamma   90.00
#
_symmetry.space_group_name_H-M   'P 1'
#
loop_
_entity.id
_entity.type
_entity.pdbx_description
1 polymer ?
#
loop_
_entity_poly.entity_id
_entity_poly.type
_entity_poly.pdbx_seq_one_letter_code
_entity_poly.pdbx_strand_id
1 'polypeptide(L)'
;EQTNIPTLSLKKTSTINHPLVNAHISTLIQHIANSEQHEKVKIVLLQNTKLFDISKPTIALTLKPHEIKTLDHSPSVSKPYYSTLLKQEEMYKITQELLYFGLICS
;
A
#
# COMPACT_ATOMS: atom_id res chain seq x y z
N GLU A 1 -6.08 -28.02 -13.00
CA GLU A 1 -5.34 -26.87 -12.40
C GLU A 1 -6.23 -26.22 -11.35
N GLN A 2 -5.77 -26.10 -10.11
CA GLN A 2 -6.49 -25.44 -9.00
C GLN A 2 -5.63 -24.29 -8.50
N THR A 3 -6.07 -23.06 -8.71
CA THR A 3 -5.43 -21.86 -8.19
C THR A 3 -5.81 -21.71 -6.72
N ASN A 4 -4.92 -22.17 -5.84
CA ASN A 4 -5.03 -22.00 -4.41
C ASN A 4 -4.70 -20.53 -4.09
N ILE A 5 -5.72 -19.67 -4.06
CA ILE A 5 -5.56 -18.27 -3.69
C ILE A 5 -5.33 -18.24 -2.17
N PRO A 6 -4.21 -17.72 -1.66
CA PRO A 6 -4.01 -17.62 -0.22
C PRO A 6 -4.96 -16.57 0.34
N THR A 7 -6.12 -17.02 0.83
CA THR A 7 -7.04 -16.17 1.57
C THR A 7 -6.37 -15.76 2.87
N LEU A 8 -6.08 -14.46 3.02
CA LEU A 8 -5.60 -13.86 4.27
C LEU A 8 -6.69 -14.03 5.35
N SER A 9 -6.67 -15.17 6.03
CA SER A 9 -7.53 -15.43 7.17
C SER A 9 -7.02 -14.59 8.34
N LEU A 10 -7.67 -13.43 8.53
CA LEU A 10 -7.41 -12.55 9.68
C LEU A 10 -7.87 -13.30 10.94
N LYS A 11 -6.96 -14.04 11.58
CA LYS A 11 -7.24 -14.69 12.87
C LYS A 11 -7.59 -13.62 13.89
N LYS A 12 -8.87 -13.55 14.26
CA LYS A 12 -9.44 -12.73 15.34
C LYS A 12 -8.69 -13.03 16.64
N THR A 13 -7.66 -12.26 16.96
CA THR A 13 -6.81 -12.52 18.12
C THR A 13 -6.47 -11.22 18.82
N SER A 14 -6.76 -11.20 20.12
CA SER A 14 -6.39 -10.26 21.17
C SER A 14 -6.30 -8.78 20.80
N THR A 15 -7.27 -8.02 21.32
CA THR A 15 -7.19 -6.57 21.51
C THR A 15 -5.89 -6.24 22.26
N ILE A 16 -4.98 -5.55 21.57
CA ILE A 16 -3.79 -4.98 22.22
C ILE A 16 -4.29 -3.76 22.98
N ASN A 17 -4.41 -3.89 24.31
CA ASN A 17 -4.92 -2.83 25.17
C ASN A 17 -3.78 -1.83 25.45
N HIS A 18 -3.36 -1.09 24.42
CA HIS A 18 -2.29 -0.11 24.52
C HIS A 18 -2.90 1.29 24.73
N PRO A 19 -2.69 1.95 25.89
CA PRO A 19 -3.28 3.26 26.19
C PRO A 19 -2.99 4.31 25.12
N LEU A 20 -1.79 4.25 24.54
CA LEU A 20 -1.35 5.14 23.47
C LEU A 20 -2.14 4.94 22.17
N VAL A 21 -2.49 3.70 21.82
CA VAL A 21 -3.28 3.39 20.61
C VAL A 21 -4.72 3.87 20.79
N ASN A 22 -5.30 3.71 21.98
CA ASN A 22 -6.63 4.25 22.28
C ASN A 22 -6.66 5.77 22.16
N ALA A 23 -5.63 6.48 22.64
CA ALA A 23 -5.52 7.93 22.48
C ALA A 23 -5.47 8.34 21.01
N HIS A 24 -4.68 7.66 20.18
CA HIS A 24 -4.61 7.93 18.75
C HIS A 24 -5.93 7.66 18.03
N ILE A 25 -6.61 6.56 18.36
CA ILE A 25 -7.93 6.24 17.82
C ILE A 25 -8.92 7.33 18.19
N SER A 26 -8.93 7.80 19.44
CA SER A 26 -9.78 8.91 19.87
C SER A 26 -9.52 10.20 19.09
N THR A 27 -8.26 10.55 18.83
CA THR A 27 -7.91 11.71 17.99
C THR A 27 -8.40 11.55 16.55
N LEU A 28 -8.28 10.34 15.99
CA LEU A 28 -8.71 9.99 14.61
C LEU A 28 -10.24 10.05 14.41
N ILE A 29 -11.04 9.89 15.46
CA ILE A 29 -12.50 9.93 15.34
C ILE A 29 -13.11 11.24 15.85
N GLN A 30 -12.32 12.11 16.48
CA GLN A 30 -12.78 13.36 17.10
C GLN A 30 -13.54 14.29 16.15
N HIS A 31 -13.21 14.23 14.86
CA HIS A 31 -13.79 15.07 13.81
C HIS A 31 -15.10 14.51 13.23
N ILE A 32 -15.53 13.32 13.65
CA ILE A 32 -16.79 12.71 13.21
C ILE A 32 -17.93 13.26 14.08
N ALA A 33 -18.71 14.19 13.52
CA ALA A 33 -19.83 14.81 14.23
C ALA A 33 -21.03 13.87 14.46
N ASN A 34 -21.22 12.87 13.58
CA ASN A 34 -22.31 11.90 13.70
C ASN A 34 -21.94 10.81 14.72
N SER A 35 -22.71 10.67 15.80
CA SER A 35 -22.39 9.75 16.90
C SER A 35 -22.45 8.27 16.51
N GLU A 36 -23.33 7.90 15.57
CA GLU A 36 -23.46 6.52 15.11
C GLU A 36 -22.26 6.11 14.25
N GLN A 37 -21.83 6.99 13.34
CA GLN A 37 -20.61 6.80 12.55
C GLN A 37 -19.37 6.79 13.44
N HIS A 38 -19.32 7.70 14.42
CA HIS A 38 -18.24 7.77 15.38
C HIS A 38 -18.04 6.42 16.10
N GLU A 39 -19.11 5.84 16.63
CA GLU A 39 -19.03 4.57 17.36
C GLU A 39 -18.71 3.40 16.42
N LYS A 40 -19.30 3.36 15.22
CA LYS A 40 -18.98 2.33 14.21
C LYS A 40 -17.49 2.35 13.83
N VAL A 41 -16.94 3.53 13.53
CA VAL A 41 -15.53 3.69 13.17
C VAL A 41 -14.62 3.33 14.35
N LYS A 42 -14.97 3.77 15.56
CA LYS A 42 -14.24 3.42 16.79
C LYS A 42 -14.14 1.90 16.98
N ILE A 43 -15.24 1.17 16.81
CA ILE A 43 -15.27 -0.29 16.92
C ILE A 43 -14.35 -0.93 15.89
N VAL A 44 -14.42 -0.50 14.63
CA VAL A 44 -13.56 -1.04 13.55
C VAL A 44 -12.08 -0.79 13.84
N LEU A 45 -11.73 0.42 14.27
CA LEU A 45 -10.34 0.76 14.60
C LEU A 45 -9.83 -0.05 15.81
N LEU A 46 -10.65 -0.23 16.84
CA LEU A 46 -10.31 -1.05 18.01
C LEU A 46 -10.09 -2.53 17.65
N GLN A 47 -10.93 -3.09 16.79
CA GLN A 47 -10.78 -4.46 16.29
C GLN A 47 -9.49 -4.66 15.48
N ASN A 48 -9.01 -3.60 14.82
CA ASN A 48 -7.83 -3.61 13.98
C ASN A 48 -6.62 -2.91 14.64
N THR A 49 -6.61 -2.77 15.97
CA THR A 49 -5.52 -2.13 16.75
C THR A 49 -4.13 -2.65 16.41
N LYS A 50 -4.01 -3.93 16.03
CA LYS A 50 -2.76 -4.55 15.58
C LYS A 50 -2.13 -3.90 14.35
N LEU A 51 -2.93 -3.31 13.46
CA LEU A 51 -2.41 -2.60 12.27
C LEU A 51 -1.73 -1.28 12.64
N PHE A 52 -2.08 -0.72 13.80
CA PHE A 52 -1.59 0.57 14.29
C PHE A 52 -0.58 0.42 15.44
N ASP A 53 -0.20 -0.82 15.76
CA ASP A 53 0.79 -1.11 16.80
C ASP A 53 2.20 -0.76 16.32
N ILE A 54 2.59 0.50 16.53
CA ILE A 54 3.93 1.01 16.24
C ILE A 54 4.99 0.58 17.27
N SER A 55 4.61 -0.16 18.32
CA SER A 55 5.57 -0.67 19.30
C SER A 55 6.51 -1.72 18.71
N LYS A 56 6.07 -2.37 17.63
CA LYS A 56 6.88 -3.32 16.86
C LYS A 56 7.51 -2.61 15.68
N PRO A 57 8.84 -2.58 15.57
CA PRO A 57 9.48 -2.06 14.37
C PRO A 57 9.04 -2.89 13.15
N THR A 58 8.45 -2.23 12.16
CA THR A 58 8.12 -2.81 10.84
C THR A 58 9.38 -3.10 10.01
N ILE A 59 10.52 -2.58 10.46
CA ILE A 59 11.82 -2.87 9.90
C ILE A 59 12.22 -4.25 10.42
N ALA A 60 12.29 -5.22 9.52
CA ALA A 60 12.95 -6.47 9.83
C ALA A 60 14.38 -6.12 10.26
N LEU A 61 14.69 -6.32 11.55
CA LEU A 61 16.04 -6.25 12.08
C LEU A 61 16.80 -7.47 11.55
N THR A 62 17.08 -7.49 10.26
CA THR A 62 17.92 -8.54 9.68
C THR A 62 19.35 -8.27 10.12
N LEU A 63 19.86 -9.11 11.03
CA LEU A 63 21.28 -9.15 11.41
C LEU A 63 22.21 -9.26 10.19
N LYS A 64 21.68 -9.72 9.06
CA LYS A 64 22.37 -9.80 7.79
C LYS A 64 21.87 -8.67 6.86
N PRO A 65 22.77 -7.82 6.33
CA PRO A 65 22.42 -6.93 5.24
C PRO A 65 21.80 -7.74 4.10
N HIS A 66 20.79 -7.17 3.41
CA HIS A 66 20.31 -7.76 2.17
C HIS A 66 21.45 -7.76 1.16
N GLU A 67 22.12 -8.90 1.01
CA GLU A 67 23.13 -9.11 -0.01
C GLU A 67 22.38 -9.25 -1.34
N ILE A 68 22.40 -8.18 -2.15
CA ILE A 68 21.96 -8.24 -3.53
C ILE A 68 22.98 -9.13 -4.23
N LYS A 69 22.62 -10.39 -4.47
CA LYS A 69 23.42 -11.30 -5.29
C LYS A 69 23.39 -10.81 -6.73
N THR A 70 24.24 -9.84 -7.05
CA THR A 70 24.61 -9.57 -8.43
C THR A 70 25.50 -10.73 -8.86
N LEU A 71 25.07 -11.49 -9.87
CA LEU A 71 26.00 -12.36 -10.62
C LEU A 71 27.19 -11.49 -11.12
N ASP A 72 28.35 -12.10 -11.41
CA ASP A 72 29.58 -11.38 -11.82
C ASP A 72 29.45 -10.52 -13.10
N HIS A 73 28.28 -10.52 -13.72
CA HIS A 73 27.97 -9.68 -14.86
C HIS A 73 27.25 -8.39 -14.43
N SER A 74 27.57 -7.28 -15.11
CA SER A 74 26.81 -6.04 -14.98
C SER A 74 25.31 -6.30 -15.14
N PRO A 75 24.43 -5.61 -14.39
CA PRO A 75 22.99 -5.70 -14.61
C PRO A 75 22.71 -5.45 -16.09
N SER A 76 21.79 -6.22 -16.67
CA SER A 76 21.38 -6.02 -18.05
C SER A 76 20.99 -4.56 -18.23
N VAL A 77 21.66 -3.87 -19.16
CA VAL A 77 21.44 -2.45 -19.41
C VAL A 77 19.94 -2.24 -19.56
N SER A 78 19.32 -1.48 -18.65
CA SER A 78 17.91 -1.13 -18.76
C SER A 78 17.72 -0.52 -20.15
N LYS A 79 16.95 -1.16 -21.02
CA LYS A 79 16.67 -0.63 -22.35
C LYS A 79 16.25 0.84 -22.18
N PRO A 80 16.84 1.79 -22.91
CA PRO A 80 16.43 3.18 -22.82
C PRO A 80 14.92 3.25 -23.08
N TYR A 81 14.22 3.98 -22.22
CA TYR A 81 12.78 4.19 -22.35
C TYR A 81 12.50 4.73 -23.75
N TYR A 82 11.73 3.98 -24.55
CA TYR A 82 11.26 4.28 -25.91
C TYR A 82 12.17 5.21 -26.75
N SER A 83 13.38 4.79 -27.08
CA SER A 83 14.39 5.62 -27.76
C SER A 83 14.19 5.82 -29.27
N THR A 84 12.99 5.58 -29.82
CA THR A 84 12.75 5.73 -31.27
C THR A 84 11.62 6.72 -31.50
N LEU A 85 11.86 7.71 -32.37
CA LEU A 85 10.89 8.74 -32.79
C LEU A 85 9.50 8.16 -33.11
N LEU A 86 9.46 7.03 -33.82
CA LEU A 86 8.21 6.31 -34.12
C LEU A 86 7.38 5.94 -32.88
N LYS A 87 8.03 5.46 -31.82
CA LYS A 87 7.33 5.07 -30.57
C LYS A 87 6.87 6.28 -29.78
N GLN A 88 7.58 7.41 -29.89
CA GLN A 88 7.17 8.66 -29.28
C GLN A 88 5.92 9.24 -29.97
N GLU A 89 5.86 9.17 -31.30
CA GLU A 89 4.67 9.58 -32.07
C GLU A 89 3.46 8.70 -31.77
N GLU A 90 3.66 7.39 -31.69
CA GLU A 90 2.60 6.43 -31.33
C GLU A 90 2.06 6.69 -29.92
N MET A 91 2.93 6.88 -28.93
CA MET A 91 2.52 7.22 -27.56
C MET A 91 1.78 8.56 -27.49
N TYR A 92 2.24 9.57 -28.25
CA TYR A 92 1.57 10.86 -28.31
C TYR A 92 0.15 10.71 -28.86
N LYS A 93 -0.02 9.94 -29.94
CA LYS A 93 -1.33 9.68 -30.54
C LYS A 93 -2.28 8.98 -29.56
N ILE A 94 -1.82 7.94 -28.88
CA ILE A 94 -2.62 7.22 -27.86
C ILE A 94 -3.04 8.17 -26.74
N THR A 95 -2.13 9.03 -26.28
CA THR A 95 -2.43 9.99 -25.21
C THR A 95 -3.50 11.00 -25.64
N GLN A 96 -3.43 11.50 -26.87
CA GLN A 96 -4.44 12.39 -27.45
C GLN A 96 -5.82 11.71 -27.59
N GLU A 97 -5.85 10.46 -28.03
CA GLU A 97 -7.09 9.68 -28.10
C GLU A 97 -7.72 9.51 -26.71
N LEU A 98 -6.92 9.16 -25.70
CA LEU A 98 -7.41 8.99 -24.33
C LEU A 98 -7.94 10.30 -23.73
N LEU A 99 -7.29 11.44 -24.00
CA LEU A 99 -7.77 12.77 -23.61
C LEU A 99 -9.09 13.12 -24.31
N TYR A 100 -9.19 12.83 -25.62
CA TYR A 100 -10.39 13.10 -26.40
C TYR A 100 -11.60 12.30 -25.89
N PHE A 101 -11.41 11.04 -25.53
CA PHE A 101 -12.46 10.20 -24.94
C PHE A 101 -12.70 10.47 -23.44
N GLY A 102 -11.97 11.41 -22.82
CA GLY A 102 -12.11 11.76 -21.40
C GLY A 102 -11.71 10.63 -20.45
N LEU A 103 -10.91 9.67 -20.93
CA LEU A 103 -10.43 8.52 -20.15
C LEU A 103 -9.27 8.90 -19.22
N ILE A 104 -8.61 10.02 -19.53
CA ILE A 104 -7.61 10.66 -18.69
C ILE A 104 -7.86 12.18 -18.72
N CYS A 105 -7.69 12.85 -17.59
CA CYS A 105 -7.81 14.31 -17.49
C CYS A 105 -6.42 14.96 -17.59
N SER A 106 -6.32 16.09 -18.27
CA SER A 106 -5.11 16.94 -18.29
C SER A 106 -4.93 17.73 -17.01
#